data_AF-A0A109FKH4-F1
#
_entry.id   AF-A0A109FKH4-F1
#
_cell.length_a   1.000
_cell.length_b   1.000
_cell.length_c   1.000
_cell.angle_alpha   90.00
_cell.angle_beta   90.00
_cell.angle_gamma   90.00
#
_symmetry.space_group_name_H-M   'P 1'
#
loop_
_entity.id
_entity.type
_entity.pdbx_description
1 polymer ?
#
loop_
_entity_poly.entity_id
_entity_poly.type
_entity_poly.pdbx_seq_one_letter_code
_entity_poly.pdbx_strand_id
1 'polypeptide(L)'
;MSFSQFSVYQGMWSAVMRDFEREIIPMAIDEGMALCPYGALNQGRFQTRAGFAEREKGHDGRNFIPTSQRDKDVSAVLEDLANKRNDGTSLLNLALAYVLQKAPYVFPIIGGRKVEHLEGNIPALEVVLTDDEISAIESAYEFDHGFVADFLSGALFDPKKPHKMVNSPADVWPMNASVTMDYVEGPKAIRPSK
;
A
#
# COMPACT_ATOMS: atom_id res chain seq x y z
N MET A 1 23.61 -14.33 -27.26
CA MET A 1 23.01 -12.99 -27.11
C MET A 1 22.75 -12.78 -25.63
N SER A 2 23.30 -11.72 -25.03
CA SER A 2 22.93 -11.31 -23.67
C SER A 2 21.97 -10.14 -23.81
N PHE A 3 20.75 -10.30 -23.29
CA PHE A 3 19.79 -9.21 -23.16
C PHE A 3 20.07 -8.44 -21.86
N SER A 4 19.75 -7.15 -21.84
CA SER A 4 19.82 -6.34 -20.62
C SER A 4 18.69 -6.73 -19.67
N GLN A 5 19.00 -6.84 -18.38
CA GLN A 5 18.01 -7.12 -17.34
C GLN A 5 17.11 -5.91 -17.12
N PHE A 6 15.83 -6.16 -16.79
CA PHE A 6 14.94 -5.11 -16.32
C PHE A 6 15.38 -4.61 -14.95
N SER A 7 15.25 -3.30 -14.70
CA SER A 7 15.69 -2.69 -13.43
C SER A 7 14.55 -2.03 -12.64
N VAL A 8 13.43 -1.73 -13.30
CA VAL A 8 12.30 -1.02 -12.70
C VAL A 8 10.99 -1.57 -13.23
N TYR A 9 10.03 -1.81 -12.34
CA TYR A 9 8.65 -2.11 -12.70
C TYR A 9 7.77 -0.88 -12.46
N GLN A 10 6.99 -0.47 -13.46
CA GLN A 10 5.99 0.61 -13.35
C GLN A 10 4.57 0.01 -13.45
N GLY A 11 3.69 0.37 -12.52
CA GLY A 11 2.30 -0.11 -12.49
C GLY A 11 1.45 0.63 -11.48
N MET A 12 0.14 0.35 -11.44
CA MET A 12 -0.78 1.04 -10.54
C MET A 12 -0.71 0.43 -9.13
N TRP A 13 -0.47 1.25 -8.12
CA TRP A 13 -0.48 0.80 -6.73
C TRP A 13 -0.85 1.95 -5.79
N SER A 14 -1.74 1.68 -4.85
CA SER A 14 -2.13 2.59 -3.77
C SER A 14 -2.73 1.79 -2.61
N ALA A 15 -3.04 2.44 -1.49
CA ALA A 15 -3.77 1.81 -0.39
C ALA A 15 -5.16 1.24 -0.80
N VAL A 16 -5.75 1.70 -1.93
CA VAL A 16 -7.03 1.21 -2.46
C VAL A 16 -6.84 0.08 -3.49
N MET A 17 -5.76 0.13 -4.27
CA MET A 17 -5.46 -0.85 -5.31
C MET A 17 -4.16 -1.56 -4.96
N ARG A 18 -4.30 -2.70 -4.29
CA ARG A 18 -3.22 -3.46 -3.67
C ARG A 18 -2.78 -4.70 -4.46
N ASP A 19 -3.28 -4.92 -5.67
CA ASP A 19 -2.97 -6.11 -6.49
C ASP A 19 -1.47 -6.28 -6.76
N PHE A 20 -0.71 -5.18 -6.75
CA PHE A 20 0.76 -5.17 -6.74
C PHE A 20 1.39 -6.06 -5.66
N GLU A 21 0.74 -6.16 -4.50
CA GLU A 21 1.22 -6.91 -3.35
C GLU A 21 1.16 -8.43 -3.54
N ARG A 22 0.41 -8.94 -4.54
CA ARG A 22 0.27 -10.38 -4.79
C ARG A 22 1.50 -11.02 -5.43
N GLU A 23 2.03 -10.37 -6.47
CA GLU A 23 3.07 -10.96 -7.33
C GLU A 23 4.19 -9.97 -7.68
N ILE A 24 3.84 -8.70 -7.90
CA ILE A 24 4.78 -7.71 -8.42
C ILE A 24 5.82 -7.32 -7.37
N ILE A 25 5.39 -7.06 -6.13
CA ILE A 25 6.32 -6.73 -5.05
C ILE A 25 7.25 -7.91 -4.73
N PRO A 26 6.75 -9.15 -4.50
CA PRO A 26 7.63 -10.30 -4.29
C PRO A 26 8.63 -10.52 -5.42
N MET A 27 8.17 -10.45 -6.68
CA MET A 27 9.04 -10.60 -7.85
C MET A 27 10.09 -9.49 -7.92
N ALA A 28 9.71 -8.24 -7.72
CA ALA A 28 10.66 -7.13 -7.79
C ALA A 28 11.74 -7.23 -6.70
N ILE A 29 11.40 -7.71 -5.51
CA ILE A 29 12.38 -7.96 -4.44
C ILE A 29 13.35 -9.07 -4.84
N ASP A 30 12.84 -10.19 -5.36
CA ASP A 30 13.65 -11.36 -5.76
C ASP A 30 14.59 -11.05 -6.94
N GLU A 31 14.09 -10.29 -7.92
CA GLU A 31 14.83 -9.89 -9.12
C GLU A 31 15.71 -8.64 -8.91
N GLY A 32 15.71 -8.06 -7.71
CA GLY A 32 16.49 -6.86 -7.39
C GLY A 32 16.05 -5.61 -8.16
N MET A 33 14.77 -5.51 -8.51
CA MET A 33 14.18 -4.41 -9.28
C MET A 33 13.58 -3.34 -8.36
N ALA A 34 13.62 -2.08 -8.80
CA ALA A 34 12.90 -1.00 -8.16
C ALA A 34 11.42 -0.96 -8.59
N LEU A 35 10.59 -0.30 -7.79
CA LEU A 35 9.17 -0.10 -8.06
C LEU A 35 8.91 1.38 -8.34
N CYS A 36 8.23 1.68 -9.44
CA CYS A 36 7.84 3.04 -9.83
C CYS A 36 6.31 3.13 -9.97
N PRO A 37 5.56 3.10 -8.85
CA PRO A 37 4.11 3.01 -8.92
C PRO A 37 3.49 4.34 -9.38
N TYR A 38 2.54 4.28 -10.31
CA TYR A 38 1.65 5.40 -10.59
C TYR A 38 0.35 5.28 -9.82
N GLY A 39 -0.33 6.39 -9.61
CA GLY A 39 -1.62 6.39 -8.91
C GLY A 39 -1.51 6.15 -7.39
N ALA A 40 -0.34 6.36 -6.77
CA ALA A 40 -0.10 6.22 -5.32
C ALA A 40 -1.13 6.95 -4.45
N LEU A 41 -1.60 8.12 -4.91
CA LEU A 41 -2.65 8.91 -4.27
C LEU A 41 -4.06 8.64 -4.83
N ASN A 42 -4.30 7.42 -5.31
CA ASN A 42 -5.56 6.98 -5.92
C ASN A 42 -6.07 7.98 -6.98
N GLN A 43 -5.17 8.48 -7.83
CA GLN A 43 -5.45 9.49 -8.86
C GLN A 43 -6.10 10.79 -8.31
N GLY A 44 -5.81 11.15 -7.06
CA GLY A 44 -6.36 12.33 -6.39
C GLY A 44 -7.76 12.13 -5.77
N ARG A 45 -8.19 10.87 -5.61
CA ARG A 45 -9.54 10.53 -5.14
C ARG A 45 -9.64 10.32 -3.63
N PHE A 46 -8.52 10.27 -2.92
CA PHE A 46 -8.54 10.31 -1.46
C PHE A 46 -9.15 11.65 -1.01
N GLN A 47 -10.21 11.56 -0.22
CA GLN A 47 -10.97 12.71 0.27
C GLN A 47 -11.43 12.45 1.70
N THR A 48 -11.61 13.51 2.49
CA THR A 48 -12.27 13.41 3.79
C THR A 48 -13.73 12.99 3.63
N ARG A 49 -14.35 12.46 4.70
CA ARG A 49 -15.80 12.18 4.68
C ARG A 49 -16.63 13.41 4.28
N ALA A 50 -16.25 14.59 4.78
CA ALA A 50 -16.84 15.86 4.40
C ALA A 50 -16.63 16.16 2.89
N GLY A 51 -15.43 15.93 2.37
CA GLY A 51 -15.12 16.10 0.95
C GLY A 51 -15.96 15.20 0.04
N PHE A 52 -16.18 13.94 0.42
CA PHE A 52 -17.11 13.05 -0.30
C PHE A 52 -18.55 13.55 -0.23
N ALA A 53 -19.03 13.98 0.93
CA ALA A 53 -20.40 14.48 1.09
C ALA A 53 -20.67 15.73 0.24
N GLU A 54 -19.70 16.66 0.16
CA GLU A 54 -19.82 17.83 -0.72
C GLU A 54 -19.80 17.46 -2.20
N ARG A 55 -18.99 16.46 -2.58
CA ARG A 55 -18.94 15.93 -3.96
C ARG A 55 -20.24 15.26 -4.37
N GLU A 56 -20.95 14.61 -3.46
CA GLU A 56 -22.26 14.01 -3.72
C GLU A 56 -23.37 15.06 -3.86
N LYS A 57 -23.20 16.24 -3.25
CA LYS A 57 -24.14 17.38 -3.37
C LYS A 57 -23.90 18.21 -4.64
N GLY A 58 -22.68 18.26 -5.16
CA GLY A 58 -22.28 19.08 -6.30
C GLY A 58 -22.10 18.29 -7.59
N HIS A 59 -22.69 18.77 -8.69
CA HIS A 59 -22.43 18.24 -10.04
C HIS A 59 -21.03 18.64 -10.52
N ASP A 60 -19.97 17.98 -10.05
CA ASP A 60 -18.62 18.22 -10.59
C ASP A 60 -18.31 17.28 -11.77
N GLY A 61 -17.97 17.90 -12.91
CA GLY A 61 -17.79 17.30 -14.24
C GLY A 61 -16.53 16.44 -14.41
N ARG A 62 -15.98 15.92 -13.31
CA ARG A 62 -14.83 14.99 -13.29
C ARG A 62 -15.25 13.62 -12.78
N ASN A 63 -16.18 12.99 -13.47
CA ASN A 63 -16.63 11.63 -13.16
C ASN A 63 -16.42 10.71 -14.36
N PHE A 64 -15.16 10.50 -14.74
CA PHE A 64 -14.87 9.37 -15.63
C PHE A 64 -14.87 8.03 -14.87
N ILE A 65 -14.61 8.04 -13.55
CA ILE A 65 -14.63 6.85 -12.71
C ILE A 65 -15.45 7.11 -11.43
N PRO A 66 -16.51 6.33 -11.16
CA PRO A 66 -17.30 6.43 -9.94
C PRO A 66 -16.47 6.18 -8.68
N THR A 67 -16.77 6.90 -7.60
CA THR A 67 -16.24 6.64 -6.26
C THR A 67 -16.82 5.31 -5.74
N SER A 68 -15.96 4.33 -5.51
CA SER A 68 -16.33 3.03 -4.96
C SER A 68 -16.42 3.08 -3.44
N GLN A 69 -17.07 2.10 -2.83
CA GLN A 69 -17.09 1.95 -1.38
C GLN A 69 -15.68 1.80 -0.80
N ARG A 70 -14.81 1.04 -1.49
CA ARG A 70 -13.40 0.86 -1.12
C ARG A 70 -12.64 2.19 -1.02
N ASP A 71 -12.92 3.14 -1.91
CA ASP A 71 -12.30 4.47 -1.83
C ASP A 71 -12.69 5.20 -0.55
N LYS A 72 -13.97 5.11 -0.18
CA LYS A 72 -14.51 5.75 1.03
C LYS A 72 -13.94 5.10 2.29
N ASP A 73 -13.89 3.76 2.34
CA ASP A 73 -13.41 3.01 3.50
C ASP A 73 -11.94 3.29 3.79
N VAL A 74 -11.07 3.21 2.77
CA VAL A 74 -9.64 3.50 2.92
C VAL A 74 -9.41 4.97 3.28
N SER A 75 -10.12 5.90 2.63
CA SER A 75 -9.99 7.33 2.96
C SER A 75 -10.44 7.64 4.38
N ALA A 76 -11.49 6.98 4.85
CA ALA A 76 -12.00 7.12 6.21
C ALA A 76 -10.96 6.67 7.26
N VAL A 77 -10.31 5.52 7.03
CA VAL A 77 -9.21 5.06 7.91
C VAL A 77 -8.04 6.05 7.89
N LEU A 78 -7.61 6.50 6.72
CA LEU A 78 -6.52 7.47 6.61
C LEU A 78 -6.85 8.82 7.29
N GLU A 79 -8.10 9.28 7.17
CA GLU A 79 -8.60 10.47 7.88
C GLU A 79 -8.56 10.25 9.40
N ASP A 80 -9.02 9.11 9.89
CA ASP A 80 -9.03 8.80 11.31
C ASP A 80 -7.61 8.71 11.90
N LEU A 81 -6.66 8.14 11.15
CA LEU A 81 -5.25 8.11 11.53
C LEU A 81 -4.63 9.51 11.53
N ALA A 82 -4.89 10.32 10.50
CA ALA A 82 -4.41 11.70 10.42
C ALA A 82 -4.90 12.53 11.62
N ASN A 83 -6.19 12.41 11.97
CA ASN A 83 -6.78 13.09 13.12
C ASN A 83 -6.17 12.64 14.46
N LYS A 84 -5.74 11.38 14.59
CA LYS A 84 -5.11 10.87 15.82
C LYS A 84 -3.70 11.41 16.05
N ARG A 85 -2.94 11.68 14.98
CA ARG A 85 -1.52 12.08 15.09
C ARG A 85 -1.33 13.49 15.65
N ASN A 86 -2.28 14.41 15.41
CA ASN A 86 -2.24 15.80 15.88
C ASN A 86 -0.93 16.56 15.53
N ASP A 87 -0.19 16.11 14.52
CA ASP A 87 1.11 16.65 14.10
C ASP A 87 1.03 17.40 12.75
N GLY A 88 -0.18 17.57 12.21
CA GLY A 88 -0.42 18.19 10.90
C GLY A 88 -0.27 17.24 9.72
N THR A 89 0.04 15.95 9.94
CA THR A 89 0.09 14.94 8.87
C THR A 89 -1.28 14.78 8.23
N SER A 90 -1.38 15.02 6.93
CA SER A 90 -2.63 14.84 6.19
C SER A 90 -2.88 13.37 5.81
N LEU A 91 -4.13 13.03 5.50
CA LEU A 91 -4.47 11.69 4.98
C LEU A 91 -3.70 11.33 3.69
N LEU A 92 -3.34 12.34 2.88
CA LEU A 92 -2.55 12.15 1.65
C LEU A 92 -1.09 11.81 1.99
N ASN A 93 -0.54 12.43 3.05
CA ASN A 93 0.80 12.09 3.52
C ASN A 93 0.86 10.66 4.04
N LEU A 94 -0.16 10.22 4.79
CA LEU A 94 -0.26 8.82 5.24
C LEU A 94 -0.43 7.85 4.07
N ALA A 95 -1.26 8.17 3.08
CA ALA A 95 -1.46 7.33 1.90
C ALA A 95 -0.16 7.15 1.08
N LEU A 96 0.61 8.23 0.93
CA LEU A 96 1.88 8.19 0.22
C LEU A 96 2.96 7.46 1.04
N ALA A 97 3.02 7.71 2.35
CA ALA A 97 3.91 7.02 3.26
C ALA A 97 3.66 5.50 3.29
N TYR A 98 2.39 5.07 3.22
CA TYR A 98 2.02 3.66 3.10
C TYR A 98 2.70 3.00 1.90
N VAL A 99 2.58 3.57 0.70
CA VAL A 99 3.20 3.03 -0.51
C VAL A 99 4.73 2.98 -0.39
N LEU A 100 5.34 4.04 0.14
CA LEU A 100 6.80 4.12 0.34
C LEU A 100 7.33 3.07 1.33
N GLN A 101 6.55 2.70 2.34
CA GLN A 101 6.99 1.86 3.46
C GLN A 101 6.66 0.37 3.30
N LYS A 102 5.94 0.00 2.24
CA LYS A 102 5.51 -1.39 2.00
C LYS A 102 6.56 -2.26 1.32
N ALA A 103 7.55 -1.68 0.63
CA ALA A 103 8.60 -2.40 -0.08
C ALA A 103 9.91 -1.58 -0.15
N PRO A 104 11.07 -2.21 -0.37
CA PRO A 104 12.31 -1.49 -0.69
C PRO A 104 12.22 -0.82 -2.07
N TYR A 105 13.04 0.21 -2.29
CA TYR A 105 13.25 0.86 -3.61
C TYR A 105 11.97 1.32 -4.33
N VAL A 106 11.05 1.94 -3.60
CA VAL A 106 9.79 2.48 -4.15
C VAL A 106 9.94 3.96 -4.49
N PHE A 107 9.67 4.33 -5.74
CA PHE A 107 9.76 5.68 -6.29
C PHE A 107 8.40 6.07 -6.92
N PRO A 108 7.40 6.49 -6.13
CA PRO A 108 6.06 6.74 -6.63
C PRO A 108 6.02 7.96 -7.56
N ILE A 109 5.26 7.84 -8.65
CA ILE A 109 5.01 8.94 -9.58
C ILE A 109 3.87 9.79 -9.02
N ILE A 110 4.20 11.02 -8.63
CA ILE A 110 3.25 11.97 -8.05
C ILE A 110 2.84 13.01 -9.10
N GLY A 111 1.54 13.10 -9.35
CA GLY A 111 0.95 14.08 -10.26
C GLY A 111 0.41 15.30 -9.51
N GLY A 112 0.66 16.49 -10.05
CA GLY A 112 0.13 17.75 -9.55
C GLY A 112 -0.06 18.75 -10.68
N ARG A 113 -1.04 19.64 -10.57
CA ARG A 113 -1.27 20.73 -11.55
C ARG A 113 -0.79 22.09 -11.04
N LYS A 114 -0.46 22.16 -9.76
CA LYS A 114 -0.01 23.37 -9.08
C LYS A 114 1.13 23.03 -8.13
N VAL A 115 1.93 24.03 -7.79
CA VAL A 115 3.10 23.86 -6.92
C VAL A 115 2.68 23.42 -5.52
N GLU A 116 1.55 23.90 -5.01
CA GLU A 116 1.07 23.56 -3.66
C GLU A 116 0.74 22.07 -3.53
N HIS A 117 0.38 21.39 -4.63
CA HIS A 117 0.20 19.94 -4.61
C HIS A 117 1.53 19.22 -4.38
N LEU A 118 2.60 19.70 -5.02
CA LEU A 118 3.93 19.12 -4.82
C LEU A 118 4.39 19.36 -3.38
N GLU A 119 4.29 20.61 -2.90
CA GLU A 119 4.65 20.99 -1.53
C GLU A 119 3.88 20.20 -0.48
N GLY A 120 2.57 19.99 -0.68
CA GLY A 120 1.75 19.19 0.23
C GLY A 120 2.11 17.70 0.30
N ASN A 121 2.79 17.17 -0.72
CA ASN A 121 3.21 15.77 -0.76
C ASN A 121 4.58 15.54 -0.09
N ILE A 122 5.46 16.55 -0.06
CA ILE A 122 6.81 16.45 0.51
C ILE A 122 6.82 15.94 1.97
N PRO A 123 5.93 16.39 2.88
CA PRO A 123 5.90 15.90 4.26
C PRO A 123 5.73 14.39 4.39
N ALA A 124 5.19 13.70 3.38
CA ALA A 124 5.08 12.24 3.39
C ALA A 124 6.43 11.52 3.52
N LEU A 125 7.52 12.17 3.10
CA LEU A 125 8.88 11.64 3.20
C LEU A 125 9.40 11.57 4.64
N GLU A 126 8.77 12.28 5.58
CA GLU A 126 9.16 12.30 7.00
C GLU A 126 8.22 11.46 7.88
N VAL A 127 7.07 11.04 7.33
CA VAL A 127 6.10 10.21 8.04
C VAL A 127 6.65 8.82 8.22
N VAL A 128 6.66 8.32 9.46
CA VAL A 128 6.88 6.91 9.78
C VAL A 128 5.56 6.31 10.25
N LEU A 129 5.09 5.27 9.56
CA LEU A 129 3.92 4.51 9.96
C LEU A 129 4.35 3.40 10.92
N THR A 130 3.56 3.23 11.98
CA THR A 130 3.63 2.08 12.87
C THR A 130 3.01 0.85 12.19
N ASP A 131 3.37 -0.35 12.66
CA ASP A 131 2.83 -1.59 12.12
C ASP A 131 1.30 -1.67 12.35
N ASP A 132 0.79 -1.09 13.44
CA ASP A 132 -0.65 -0.94 13.73
C ASP A 132 -1.34 0.00 12.74
N GLU A 133 -0.71 1.13 12.38
CA GLU A 133 -1.24 2.05 11.35
C GLU A 133 -1.29 1.39 9.97
N ILE A 134 -0.25 0.63 9.60
CA ILE A 134 -0.24 -0.16 8.35
C ILE A 134 -1.38 -1.19 8.38
N SER A 135 -1.49 -1.97 9.46
CA SER A 135 -2.55 -2.97 9.62
C SER A 135 -3.95 -2.34 9.56
N ALA A 136 -4.15 -1.16 10.16
CA ALA A 136 -5.41 -0.45 10.09
C ALA A 136 -5.77 -0.04 8.65
N ILE A 137 -4.81 0.50 7.89
CA ILE A 137 -5.01 0.85 6.47
C ILE A 137 -5.37 -0.38 5.65
N GLU A 138 -4.66 -1.49 5.86
CA GLU A 138 -4.88 -2.73 5.13
C GLU A 138 -6.20 -3.41 5.46
N SER A 139 -6.70 -3.22 6.68
CA SER A 139 -7.98 -3.77 7.17
C SER A 139 -9.18 -2.94 6.76
N ALA A 140 -8.99 -1.83 6.01
CA ALA A 140 -10.08 -0.99 5.52
C ALA A 140 -11.05 -1.76 4.61
N TYR A 141 -10.58 -2.82 3.96
CA TYR A 141 -11.41 -3.75 3.20
C TYR A 141 -10.74 -5.14 3.17
N GLU A 142 -11.53 -6.18 2.91
CA GLU A 142 -11.00 -7.53 2.74
C GLU A 142 -10.19 -7.64 1.44
N PHE A 143 -8.88 -7.88 1.56
CA PHE A 143 -8.01 -8.09 0.42
C PHE A 143 -7.72 -9.57 0.23
N ASP A 144 -8.24 -10.11 -0.88
CA ASP A 144 -7.94 -11.46 -1.33
C ASP A 144 -6.50 -11.52 -1.87
N HIS A 145 -5.63 -12.28 -1.20
CA HIS A 145 -4.27 -12.53 -1.70
C HIS A 145 -4.23 -13.64 -2.76
N GLY A 146 -5.23 -14.53 -2.76
CA GLY A 146 -5.36 -15.63 -3.69
C GLY A 146 -4.37 -16.77 -3.47
N PHE A 147 -4.43 -17.77 -4.34
CA PHE A 147 -3.45 -18.85 -4.41
C PHE A 147 -2.16 -18.35 -5.07
N VAL A 148 -0.95 -18.67 -4.60
CA VAL A 148 -0.58 -19.62 -3.54
C VAL A 148 -0.57 -19.04 -2.12
N ALA A 149 -0.68 -17.72 -1.95
CA ALA A 149 -0.49 -17.05 -0.66
C ALA A 149 -1.46 -17.55 0.42
N ASP A 150 -2.75 -17.69 0.11
CA ASP A 150 -3.76 -18.19 1.05
C ASP A 150 -3.56 -19.66 1.42
N PHE A 151 -3.03 -20.47 0.49
CA PHE A 151 -2.66 -21.86 0.78
C PHE A 151 -1.47 -21.93 1.72
N LEU A 152 -0.42 -21.14 1.46
CA LEU A 152 0.83 -21.17 2.22
C LEU A 152 0.70 -20.53 3.61
N SER A 153 -0.12 -19.48 3.76
CA SER A 153 -0.47 -18.91 5.08
C SER A 153 -1.43 -19.80 5.88
N GLY A 154 -2.13 -20.71 5.19
CA GLY A 154 -3.12 -21.62 5.75
C GLY A 154 -4.52 -21.00 5.88
N ALA A 155 -4.72 -19.77 5.42
CA ALA A 155 -6.02 -19.12 5.34
C ALA A 155 -7.03 -19.93 4.50
N LEU A 156 -6.55 -20.67 3.49
CA LEU A 156 -7.39 -21.54 2.66
C LEU A 156 -8.06 -22.68 3.47
N PHE A 157 -7.49 -23.08 4.60
CA PHE A 157 -7.97 -24.21 5.40
C PHE A 157 -8.58 -23.81 6.75
N ASP A 158 -8.30 -22.60 7.23
CA ASP A 158 -8.79 -22.08 8.49
C ASP A 158 -9.33 -20.66 8.30
N PRO A 159 -10.66 -20.46 8.30
CA PRO A 159 -11.29 -19.14 8.17
C PRO A 159 -10.92 -18.15 9.27
N LYS A 160 -10.31 -18.60 10.38
CA LYS A 160 -9.84 -17.72 11.46
C LYS A 160 -8.46 -17.15 11.19
N LYS A 161 -7.71 -17.72 10.25
CA LYS A 161 -6.40 -17.18 9.87
C LYS A 161 -6.57 -16.00 8.92
N PRO A 162 -5.76 -14.94 9.07
CA PRO A 162 -5.82 -13.81 8.16
C PRO A 162 -5.36 -14.24 6.77
N HIS A 163 -6.09 -13.80 5.74
CA HIS A 163 -5.59 -13.78 4.36
C HIS A 163 -4.42 -12.79 4.32
N LYS A 164 -3.19 -13.31 4.18
CA LYS A 164 -1.97 -12.50 4.19
C LYS A 164 -0.96 -13.02 3.18
N MET A 165 -0.12 -12.12 2.69
CA MET A 165 1.02 -12.49 1.88
C MET A 165 2.04 -13.29 2.69
N VAL A 166 2.69 -14.24 2.03
CA VAL A 166 3.79 -15.05 2.58
C VAL A 166 5.10 -14.37 2.21
N ASN A 167 5.70 -13.66 3.16
CA ASN A 167 6.91 -12.88 2.92
C ASN A 167 8.17 -13.57 3.46
N SER A 168 8.00 -14.65 4.23
CA SER A 168 9.10 -15.39 4.84
C SER A 168 8.76 -16.87 5.00
N PRO A 169 9.76 -17.75 5.16
CA PRO A 169 9.54 -19.15 5.52
C PRO A 169 8.67 -19.33 6.79
N ALA A 170 8.75 -18.39 7.75
CA ALA A 170 7.90 -18.42 8.95
C ALA A 170 6.41 -18.18 8.66
N ASP A 171 6.03 -17.71 7.48
CA ASP A 171 4.62 -17.59 7.08
C ASP A 171 4.06 -18.89 6.49
N VAL A 172 4.91 -19.89 6.20
CA VAL A 172 4.55 -21.13 5.48
C VAL A 172 4.11 -22.23 6.46
N TRP A 173 2.80 -22.47 6.56
CA TRP A 173 2.24 -23.37 7.58
C TRP A 173 2.71 -24.84 7.49
N PRO A 174 2.85 -25.49 6.30
CA PRO A 174 3.27 -26.89 6.25
C PRO A 174 4.71 -27.07 6.73
N MET A 175 5.54 -26.04 6.52
CA MET A 175 6.95 -26.02 6.88
C MET A 175 7.11 -25.89 8.40
N ASN A 176 6.41 -24.92 8.99
CA ASN A 176 6.41 -24.68 10.43
C ASN A 176 5.79 -25.82 11.26
N ALA A 177 4.94 -26.65 10.65
CA ALA A 177 4.37 -27.82 11.32
C ALA A 177 5.40 -28.92 11.57
N SER A 178 6.51 -28.95 10.81
CA SER A 178 7.45 -30.08 10.82
C SER A 178 8.85 -29.71 11.28
N VAL A 179 9.26 -28.44 11.15
CA VAL A 179 10.63 -28.01 11.44
C VAL A 179 10.69 -26.55 11.88
N THR A 180 11.60 -26.23 12.79
CA THR A 180 12.01 -24.85 13.08
C THR A 180 13.10 -24.46 12.10
N MET A 181 12.88 -23.41 11.31
CA MET A 181 13.87 -22.91 10.34
C MET A 181 14.36 -21.52 10.71
N ASP A 182 15.68 -21.38 10.71
CA ASP A 182 16.33 -20.08 10.71
C ASP A 182 16.43 -19.55 9.27
N TYR A 183 16.16 -18.26 9.08
CA TYR A 183 16.27 -17.60 7.79
C TYR A 183 16.70 -16.15 7.97
N VAL A 184 17.22 -15.55 6.91
CA VAL A 184 17.56 -14.13 6.87
C VAL A 184 16.34 -13.36 6.42
N GLU A 185 15.97 -12.29 7.14
CA GLU A 185 14.87 -11.43 6.73
C GLU A 185 15.17 -10.75 5.39
N GLY A 186 14.14 -10.65 4.54
CA GLY A 186 14.25 -9.94 3.27
C GLY A 186 14.49 -8.44 3.43
N PRO A 187 14.87 -7.75 2.35
CA PRO A 187 15.06 -6.30 2.37
C PRO A 187 13.76 -5.58 2.76
N LYS A 188 13.85 -4.63 3.70
CA LYS A 188 12.72 -3.82 4.16
C LYS A 188 12.73 -2.44 3.52
N ALA A 189 11.59 -1.77 3.57
CA ALA A 189 11.49 -0.39 3.13
C ALA A 189 12.47 0.51 3.89
N ILE A 190 13.06 1.47 3.18
CA ILE A 190 13.95 2.47 3.76
C ILE A 190 13.07 3.44 4.55
N ARG A 191 13.14 3.37 5.88
CA ARG A 191 12.41 4.29 6.75
C ARG A 191 13.16 5.63 6.82
N PRO A 192 12.44 6.77 6.86
CA PRO A 192 13.05 8.08 7.07
C PRO A 192 13.95 8.09 8.30
N SER A 193 15.14 8.69 8.18
CA SER A 193 15.97 8.98 9.35
C SER A 193 15.39 10.20 10.05
N LYS A 194 15.06 10.06 11.34
CA LYS A 194 14.72 11.20 12.20
C LYS A 194 15.95 12.05 12.47
#